data_AF-A0A564SWH0-F1
#
_entry.id   AF-A0A564SWH0-F1
#
_cell.length_a   1.000
_cell.length_b   1.000
_cell.length_c   1.000
_cell.angle_alpha   90.00
_cell.angle_beta   90.00
_cell.angle_gamma   90.00
#
_symmetry.space_group_name_H-M   'P 1'
#
loop_
_entity.id
_entity.type
_entity.pdbx_description
1 polymer ?
#
loop_
_entity_poly.entity_id
_entity_poly.type
_entity_poly.pdbx_seq_one_letter_code
_entity_poly.pdbx_strand_id
1 'polypeptide(L)'
;MKNLDKLLSWLQTSEYDAVILGRRDNFKWITEENANAVVTNAEVGVAHLLIEKDGSVTVAADSSDCSRMETEQNALRAKGMLIPWYESFEAHLKDYIGDRTFASDTGIVGTDNVQSELINVRMQLSEKELKRYRKIGQECAGIVEGVAMNARPGQTEQEIADKIRTGCIAKGISPDCVLVGSDERRYELSGVFSESTGIICKRRMFEGMEDAPSGRTDRIWLQGIYSNTRDERCN
;
A
#
# COMPACT_ATOMS: atom_id res chain seq x y z
N MET A 1 3.43 -4.11 -20.67
CA MET A 1 3.44 -2.65 -20.40
C MET A 1 3.99 -2.44 -19.00
N LYS A 2 5.01 -1.59 -18.85
CA LYS A 2 5.58 -1.20 -17.55
C LYS A 2 4.65 -0.21 -16.84
N ASN A 3 4.89 0.03 -15.57
CA ASN A 3 4.09 0.99 -14.80
C ASN A 3 4.30 2.44 -15.26
N LEU A 4 5.53 2.80 -15.66
CA LEU A 4 5.80 4.10 -16.29
C LEU A 4 5.01 4.28 -17.58
N ASP A 5 4.99 3.27 -18.47
CA ASP A 5 4.22 3.33 -19.72
C ASP A 5 2.70 3.56 -19.45
N LYS A 6 2.13 2.94 -18.41
CA LYS A 6 0.72 3.15 -17.99
C LYS A 6 0.48 4.60 -17.56
N LEU A 7 1.37 5.14 -16.72
CA LEU A 7 1.27 6.50 -16.21
C LEU A 7 1.43 7.52 -17.33
N LEU A 8 2.42 7.34 -18.21
CA LEU A 8 2.62 8.22 -19.37
C LEU A 8 1.44 8.15 -20.34
N SER A 9 0.83 6.97 -20.54
CA SER A 9 -0.38 6.85 -21.37
C SER A 9 -1.55 7.65 -20.80
N TRP A 10 -1.76 7.62 -19.48
CA TRP A 10 -2.76 8.47 -18.81
C TRP A 10 -2.40 9.95 -18.95
N LEU A 11 -1.16 10.33 -18.66
CA LEU A 11 -0.69 11.71 -18.67
C LEU A 11 -0.80 12.33 -20.08
N GLN A 12 -0.48 11.58 -21.14
CA GLN A 12 -0.66 11.98 -22.54
C GLN A 12 -2.12 12.23 -22.94
N THR A 13 -3.08 11.63 -22.23
CA THR A 13 -4.53 11.88 -22.43
C THR A 13 -5.11 12.96 -21.50
N SER A 14 -4.31 13.50 -20.58
CA SER A 14 -4.73 14.54 -19.62
C SER A 14 -4.26 15.93 -20.03
N GLU A 15 -4.82 16.96 -19.40
CA GLU A 15 -4.38 18.35 -19.61
C GLU A 15 -3.01 18.66 -18.98
N TYR A 16 -2.60 17.94 -17.94
CA TYR A 16 -1.37 18.19 -17.17
C TYR A 16 -0.07 17.94 -17.95
N ASP A 17 0.90 18.83 -17.83
CA ASP A 17 2.25 18.68 -18.40
C ASP A 17 3.06 17.60 -17.68
N ALA A 18 2.78 17.37 -16.40
CA ALA A 18 3.49 16.45 -15.53
C ALA A 18 2.66 16.03 -14.31
N VAL A 19 3.13 15.00 -13.60
CA VAL A 19 2.53 14.54 -12.33
C VAL A 19 3.58 14.37 -11.24
N ILE A 20 3.24 14.78 -10.01
CA ILE A 20 4.04 14.61 -8.81
C ILE A 20 3.50 13.44 -7.97
N LEU A 21 4.35 12.46 -7.67
CA LEU A 21 4.04 11.30 -6.84
C LEU A 21 4.81 11.36 -5.52
N GLY A 22 4.14 11.77 -4.45
CA GLY A 22 4.66 11.79 -3.08
C GLY A 22 4.14 10.64 -2.21
N ARG A 23 2.99 10.05 -2.53
CA ARG A 23 2.43 8.95 -1.75
C ARG A 23 3.26 7.68 -1.92
N ARG A 24 3.46 6.98 -0.80
CA ARG A 24 4.29 5.76 -0.74
C ARG A 24 3.77 4.62 -1.63
N ASP A 25 2.46 4.54 -1.84
CA ASP A 25 1.84 3.50 -2.65
C ASP A 25 2.02 3.74 -4.16
N ASN A 26 1.86 4.98 -4.61
CA ASN A 26 2.20 5.36 -6.00
C ASN A 26 3.70 5.27 -6.28
N PHE A 27 4.54 5.76 -5.37
CA PHE A 27 5.99 5.70 -5.52
C PHE A 27 6.48 4.25 -5.62
N LYS A 28 6.05 3.36 -4.72
CA LYS A 28 6.40 1.92 -4.79
C LYS A 28 5.89 1.27 -6.07
N TRP A 29 4.68 1.60 -6.51
CA TRP A 29 4.11 1.04 -7.73
C TRP A 29 4.89 1.45 -8.98
N ILE A 30 5.21 2.75 -9.15
CA ILE A 30 5.88 3.26 -10.34
C ILE A 30 7.35 2.81 -10.40
N THR A 31 8.02 2.66 -9.25
CA THR A 31 9.43 2.27 -9.14
C THR A 31 9.66 0.76 -8.98
N GLU A 32 8.61 -0.06 -8.95
CA GLU A 32 8.69 -1.50 -8.69
C GLU A 32 9.38 -1.86 -7.34
N GLU A 33 8.89 -1.25 -6.26
CA GLU A 33 9.18 -1.45 -4.81
C GLU A 33 10.11 -0.46 -4.10
N ASN A 34 10.74 0.48 -4.80
CA ASN A 34 11.63 1.42 -4.13
C ASN A 34 10.85 2.31 -3.14
N ALA A 35 11.53 2.77 -2.08
CA ALA A 35 10.91 3.39 -0.92
C ALA A 35 11.36 4.85 -0.71
N ASN A 36 10.41 5.77 -0.88
CA ASN A 36 10.56 7.20 -0.66
C ASN A 36 10.32 7.67 0.78
N ALA A 37 10.14 6.75 1.74
CA ALA A 37 9.84 7.07 3.14
C ALA A 37 10.83 6.41 4.08
N VAL A 38 11.30 7.17 5.07
CA VAL A 38 12.11 6.68 6.20
C VAL A 38 11.21 6.09 7.29
N VAL A 39 10.06 6.72 7.54
CA VAL A 39 9.07 6.27 8.52
C VAL A 39 7.96 5.43 7.88
N THR A 40 7.45 4.43 8.61
CA THR A 40 6.44 3.50 8.11
C THR A 40 4.99 3.92 8.39
N ASN A 41 4.78 4.91 9.25
CA ASN A 41 3.47 5.37 9.74
C ASN A 41 2.91 6.61 9.02
N ALA A 42 3.62 7.18 8.04
CA ALA A 42 3.13 8.27 7.19
C ALA A 42 2.63 7.72 5.84
N GLU A 43 1.65 8.39 5.22
CA GLU A 43 1.15 8.01 3.89
C GLU A 43 2.01 8.59 2.74
N VAL A 44 2.52 9.80 2.95
CA VAL A 44 3.42 10.53 2.06
C VAL A 44 4.88 10.27 2.48
N GLY A 45 5.78 10.18 1.51
CA GLY A 45 7.22 10.02 1.77
C GLY A 45 7.97 11.35 1.90
N VAL A 46 9.27 11.26 2.14
CA VAL A 46 10.20 12.41 2.17
C VAL A 46 10.70 12.81 0.77
N ALA A 47 10.54 11.92 -0.21
CA ALA A 47 10.92 12.17 -1.59
C ALA A 47 9.73 12.05 -2.55
N HIS A 48 9.73 12.89 -3.59
CA HIS A 48 8.65 13.03 -4.56
C HIS A 48 9.21 12.78 -5.97
N LEU A 49 8.53 11.96 -6.78
CA LEU A 49 8.84 11.83 -8.21
C LEU A 49 8.05 12.87 -9.00
N LEU A 50 8.73 13.59 -9.87
CA LEU A 50 8.14 14.47 -10.87
C LEU A 50 8.33 13.77 -12.22
N ILE A 51 7.22 13.44 -12.89
CA ILE A 51 7.22 12.70 -14.15
C ILE A 51 6.52 13.55 -15.20
N GLU A 52 7.26 14.00 -16.21
CA GLU A 52 6.75 14.88 -17.27
C GLU A 52 6.24 14.08 -18.48
N LYS A 53 5.39 14.72 -19.31
CA LYS A 53 4.80 14.12 -20.53
C LYS A 53 5.83 13.52 -21.48
N ASP A 54 7.03 14.09 -21.57
CA ASP A 54 8.11 13.62 -22.44
C ASP A 54 8.81 12.34 -21.92
N GLY A 55 8.45 11.86 -20.73
CA GLY A 55 9.05 10.70 -20.08
C GLY A 55 10.29 11.03 -19.24
N SER A 56 10.66 12.31 -19.08
CA SER A 56 11.67 12.72 -18.12
C SER A 56 11.17 12.50 -16.68
N VAL A 57 12.11 12.09 -15.81
CA VAL A 57 11.82 11.80 -14.41
C VAL A 57 12.84 12.52 -13.54
N THR A 58 12.34 13.25 -12.56
CA THR A 58 13.13 13.93 -11.52
C THR A 58 12.68 13.42 -10.15
N VAL A 59 13.61 13.27 -9.20
CA VAL A 59 13.28 12.94 -7.80
C VAL A 59 13.68 14.11 -6.91
N ALA A 60 12.70 14.80 -6.36
CA ALA A 60 12.89 15.88 -5.39
C ALA A 60 12.93 15.30 -3.98
N ALA A 61 14.01 15.61 -3.25
CA ALA A 61 14.25 15.16 -1.89
C ALA A 61 15.14 16.16 -1.15
N ASP A 62 15.09 16.14 0.18
CA ASP A 62 15.99 16.97 0.97
C ASP A 62 17.46 16.51 0.87
N SER A 63 18.37 17.29 1.45
CA SER A 63 19.81 16.98 1.45
C SER A 63 20.23 15.73 2.22
N SER A 64 19.35 15.16 3.07
CA SER A 64 19.57 13.88 3.76
C SER A 64 19.26 12.71 2.83
N ASP A 65 18.17 12.80 2.07
CA ASP A 65 17.63 11.68 1.29
C ASP A 65 17.95 11.73 -0.22
N CYS A 66 18.30 12.87 -0.82
CA CYS A 66 18.53 12.99 -2.26
C CYS A 66 19.59 12.01 -2.80
N SER A 67 20.73 11.87 -2.11
CA SER A 67 21.76 10.90 -2.50
C SER A 67 21.25 9.46 -2.47
N ARG A 68 20.47 9.09 -1.43
CA ARG A 68 19.82 7.78 -1.31
C ARG A 68 18.79 7.56 -2.42
N MET A 69 18.05 8.61 -2.79
CA MET A 69 17.08 8.57 -3.89
C MET A 69 17.75 8.34 -5.25
N GLU A 70 18.84 9.03 -5.55
CA GLU A 70 19.56 8.92 -6.82
C GLU A 70 20.33 7.60 -6.98
N THR A 71 20.84 7.03 -5.89
CA THR A 71 21.78 5.89 -5.94
C THR A 71 21.14 4.55 -5.58
N GLU A 72 20.35 4.50 -4.49
CA GLU A 72 19.76 3.25 -3.99
C GLU A 72 18.32 3.06 -4.49
N GLN A 73 17.52 4.12 -4.51
CA GLN A 73 16.08 4.05 -4.77
C GLN A 73 15.70 4.47 -6.20
N ASN A 74 16.62 4.36 -7.16
CA ASN A 74 16.48 4.95 -8.49
C ASN A 74 16.12 3.99 -9.64
N ALA A 75 15.07 3.19 -9.51
CA ALA A 75 14.65 2.24 -10.56
C ALA A 75 14.28 2.93 -11.90
N LEU A 76 13.85 4.19 -11.86
CA LEU A 76 13.46 4.97 -13.04
C LEU A 76 14.61 5.77 -13.67
N ARG A 77 15.81 5.77 -13.08
CA ARG A 77 16.94 6.65 -13.47
C ARG A 77 16.58 8.14 -13.43
N ALA A 78 15.75 8.50 -12.46
CA ALA A 78 15.40 9.87 -12.12
C ALA A 78 16.66 10.68 -11.81
N LYS A 79 16.68 11.95 -12.24
CA LYS A 79 17.69 12.92 -11.81
C LYS A 79 17.32 13.48 -10.43
N GLY A 80 18.27 13.63 -9.52
CA GLY A 80 18.03 14.28 -8.24
C GLY A 80 17.80 15.79 -8.38
N MET A 81 16.79 16.28 -7.67
CA MET A 81 16.62 17.67 -7.33
C MET A 81 16.90 17.80 -5.83
N LEU A 82 18.14 18.18 -5.52
CA LEU A 82 18.61 18.42 -4.16
C LEU A 82 17.96 19.70 -3.60
N ILE A 83 17.10 19.55 -2.60
CA ILE A 83 16.54 20.67 -1.85
C ILE A 83 17.29 20.79 -0.52
N PRO A 84 17.95 21.92 -0.21
CA PRO A 84 18.60 22.10 1.09
C PRO A 84 17.59 22.00 2.24
N TRP A 85 17.91 21.26 3.30
CA TRP A 85 16.98 20.99 4.42
C TRP A 85 16.44 22.24 5.14
N TYR A 86 17.13 23.37 5.01
CA TYR A 86 16.76 24.67 5.61
C TYR A 86 15.93 25.56 4.66
N GLU A 87 15.64 25.11 3.44
CA GLU A 87 14.82 25.80 2.46
C GLU A 87 13.45 25.12 2.34
N SER A 88 12.44 25.86 1.88
CA SER A 88 11.09 25.31 1.76
C SER A 88 10.99 24.37 0.55
N PHE A 89 10.70 23.09 0.83
CA PHE A 89 10.46 22.07 -0.20
C PHE A 89 9.34 22.47 -1.17
N GLU A 90 8.26 23.06 -0.65
CA GLU A 90 7.15 23.57 -1.45
C GLU A 90 7.54 24.79 -2.29
N ALA A 91 8.41 25.67 -1.78
CA ALA A 91 8.89 26.81 -2.58
C ALA A 91 9.72 26.32 -3.79
N HIS A 92 10.64 25.38 -3.56
CA HIS A 92 11.44 24.76 -4.63
C HIS A 92 10.59 24.04 -5.67
N LEU A 93 9.59 23.25 -5.23
CA LEU A 93 8.66 22.61 -6.16
C LEU A 93 7.89 23.65 -6.98
N LYS A 94 7.40 24.72 -6.34
CA LYS A 94 6.66 25.78 -7.04
C LYS A 94 7.52 26.51 -8.07
N ASP A 95 8.75 26.86 -7.70
CA ASP A 95 9.71 27.51 -8.61
C ASP A 95 10.12 26.60 -9.77
N TYR A 96 10.24 25.28 -9.54
CA TYR A 96 10.48 24.30 -10.58
C TYR A 96 9.28 24.12 -11.53
N ILE A 97 8.06 24.07 -11.00
CA ILE A 97 6.83 23.96 -11.81
C ILE A 97 6.72 25.17 -12.75
N GLY A 98 6.88 26.38 -12.20
CA GLY A 98 6.75 27.63 -12.96
C GLY A 98 5.35 27.80 -13.54
N ASP A 99 5.26 28.16 -14.82
CA ASP A 99 3.98 28.34 -15.54
C ASP A 99 3.39 27.02 -16.09
N ARG A 100 3.98 25.85 -15.77
CA ARG A 100 3.54 24.53 -16.27
C ARG A 100 2.40 23.96 -15.42
N THR A 101 1.56 23.14 -16.02
CA THR A 101 0.37 22.57 -15.36
C THR A 101 0.70 21.20 -14.76
N PHE A 102 1.07 21.16 -13.48
CA PHE A 102 1.35 19.90 -12.77
C PHE A 102 0.12 19.42 -11.99
N ALA A 103 -0.14 18.11 -12.04
CA ALA A 103 -1.01 17.42 -11.08
C ALA A 103 -0.17 16.76 -9.96
N SER A 104 -0.80 16.32 -8.87
CA SER A 104 -0.14 15.45 -7.89
C SER A 104 -1.07 14.46 -7.24
N ASP A 105 -0.51 13.49 -6.53
CA ASP A 105 -1.27 12.52 -5.74
C ASP A 105 -1.61 13.00 -4.31
N THR A 106 -1.25 14.23 -3.97
CA THR A 106 -1.42 14.83 -2.63
C THR A 106 -2.11 16.19 -2.63
N GLY A 107 -2.12 16.90 -3.75
CA GLY A 107 -2.46 18.33 -3.83
C GLY A 107 -1.31 19.27 -3.42
N ILE A 108 -0.07 18.77 -3.34
CA ILE A 108 1.10 19.55 -2.94
C ILE A 108 1.26 20.80 -3.82
N VAL A 109 1.74 21.91 -3.22
CA VAL A 109 1.90 23.23 -3.86
C VAL A 109 0.66 23.78 -4.58
N GLY A 110 -0.54 23.30 -4.23
CA GLY A 110 -1.81 23.74 -4.82
C GLY A 110 -2.11 23.13 -6.19
N THR A 111 -1.44 22.03 -6.53
CA THR A 111 -1.75 21.23 -7.73
C THR A 111 -3.07 20.47 -7.57
N ASP A 112 -3.69 20.09 -8.69
CA ASP A 112 -4.87 19.22 -8.66
C ASP A 112 -4.52 17.84 -8.12
N ASN A 113 -5.33 17.33 -7.17
CA ASN A 113 -5.13 16.01 -6.59
C ASN A 113 -5.80 14.93 -7.45
N VAL A 114 -4.99 14.20 -8.20
CA VAL A 114 -5.41 13.14 -9.16
C VAL A 114 -5.32 11.72 -8.61
N GLN A 115 -5.30 11.55 -7.28
CA GLN A 115 -5.16 10.23 -6.66
C GLN A 115 -6.27 9.24 -7.08
N SER A 116 -7.48 9.74 -7.35
CA SER A 116 -8.62 8.92 -7.79
C SER A 116 -8.39 8.34 -9.19
N GLU A 117 -7.85 9.13 -10.12
CA GLU A 117 -7.46 8.69 -11.46
C GLU A 117 -6.28 7.70 -11.39
N LEU A 118 -5.26 8.00 -10.57
CA LEU A 118 -4.08 7.14 -10.42
C LEU A 118 -4.42 5.75 -9.87
N ILE A 119 -5.43 5.64 -9.00
CA ILE A 119 -5.97 4.33 -8.57
C ILE A 119 -6.48 3.54 -9.79
N ASN A 120 -7.22 4.17 -10.71
CA ASN A 120 -7.73 3.50 -11.92
C ASN A 120 -6.59 3.03 -12.85
N VAL A 121 -5.55 3.86 -13.04
CA VAL A 121 -4.33 3.49 -13.80
C VAL A 121 -3.65 2.25 -13.19
N ARG A 122 -3.64 2.15 -11.85
CA ARG A 122 -3.04 1.06 -11.08
C ARG A 122 -3.83 -0.24 -11.08
N MET A 123 -5.15 -0.21 -11.29
CA MET A 123 -6.00 -1.43 -11.26
C MET A 123 -5.63 -2.45 -12.36
N GLN A 124 -5.01 -2.02 -13.46
CA GLN A 124 -4.55 -2.93 -14.51
C GLN A 124 -3.20 -3.57 -14.12
N LEU A 125 -3.25 -4.67 -13.36
CA LEU A 125 -2.07 -5.45 -13.01
C LEU A 125 -1.42 -6.09 -14.24
N SER A 126 -0.10 -5.93 -14.40
CA SER A 126 0.70 -6.72 -15.32
C SER A 126 0.82 -8.17 -14.84
N GLU A 127 1.27 -9.08 -15.71
CA GLU A 127 1.52 -10.47 -15.30
C GLU A 127 2.52 -10.59 -14.14
N LYS A 128 3.53 -9.71 -14.09
CA LYS A 128 4.54 -9.67 -13.01
C LYS A 128 3.88 -9.31 -11.69
N GLU A 129 3.07 -8.26 -11.69
CA GLU A 129 2.30 -7.80 -10.52
C GLU A 129 1.28 -8.87 -10.08
N LEU A 130 0.57 -9.51 -11.02
CA LEU A 130 -0.39 -10.58 -10.72
C LEU A 130 0.28 -11.83 -10.13
N LYS A 131 1.42 -12.27 -10.68
CA LYS A 131 2.21 -13.39 -10.14
C LYS A 131 2.69 -13.08 -8.71
N ARG A 132 3.18 -11.85 -8.47
CA ARG A 132 3.60 -11.37 -7.16
C ARG A 132 2.43 -11.32 -6.17
N TYR A 133 1.31 -10.71 -6.55
CA TYR A 133 0.11 -10.57 -5.73
C TYR A 133 -0.41 -11.94 -5.27
N ARG A 134 -0.50 -12.92 -6.17
CA ARG A 134 -0.86 -14.31 -5.83
C ARG A 134 0.10 -14.94 -4.83
N LYS A 135 1.42 -14.76 -5.00
CA LYS A 135 2.42 -15.26 -4.07
C LYS A 135 2.27 -14.64 -2.67
N ILE A 136 2.15 -13.31 -2.58
CA ILE A 136 1.97 -12.60 -1.31
C ILE A 136 0.66 -13.03 -0.64
N GLY A 137 -0.44 -13.19 -1.41
CA GLY A 137 -1.71 -13.70 -0.89
C GLY A 137 -1.59 -15.10 -0.29
N GLN A 138 -0.85 -16.01 -0.94
CA GLN A 138 -0.56 -17.36 -0.42
C GLN A 138 0.31 -17.33 0.85
N GLU A 139 1.33 -16.47 0.89
CA GLU A 139 2.19 -16.31 2.08
C GLU A 139 1.39 -15.74 3.27
N CYS A 140 0.59 -14.68 3.05
CA CYS A 140 -0.33 -14.13 4.05
C CYS A 140 -1.34 -15.18 4.55
N ALA A 141 -1.95 -15.96 3.65
CA ALA A 141 -2.88 -17.00 4.03
C ALA A 141 -2.22 -18.06 4.92
N GLY A 142 -1.04 -18.57 4.53
CA GLY A 142 -0.29 -19.54 5.35
C GLY A 142 0.12 -19.00 6.72
N ILE A 143 0.43 -17.70 6.84
CA ILE A 143 0.69 -17.04 8.13
C ILE A 143 -0.57 -17.00 8.99
N VAL A 144 -1.68 -16.50 8.45
CA VAL A 144 -2.96 -16.37 9.18
C VAL A 144 -3.47 -17.73 9.63
N GLU A 145 -3.42 -18.75 8.76
CA GLU A 145 -3.79 -20.12 9.08
C GLU A 145 -2.86 -20.73 10.15
N GLY A 146 -1.55 -20.54 10.02
CA GLY A 146 -0.57 -21.03 10.99
C GLY A 146 -0.75 -20.42 12.38
N VAL A 147 -1.05 -19.11 12.46
CA VAL A 147 -1.37 -18.45 13.75
C VAL A 147 -2.71 -18.96 14.29
N ALA A 148 -3.72 -19.12 13.45
CA ALA A 148 -5.05 -19.56 13.87
C ALA A 148 -5.08 -21.00 14.41
N MET A 149 -4.42 -21.93 13.74
CA MET A 149 -4.32 -23.33 14.18
C MET A 149 -3.56 -23.48 15.53
N ASN A 150 -2.81 -22.46 15.95
CA ASN A 150 -2.03 -22.44 17.19
C ASN A 150 -2.56 -21.45 18.25
N ALA A 151 -3.69 -20.79 17.98
CA ALA A 151 -4.34 -19.91 18.95
C ALA A 151 -4.92 -20.72 20.11
N ARG A 152 -4.87 -20.16 21.34
CA ARG A 152 -5.35 -20.84 22.56
C ARG A 152 -6.18 -19.88 23.44
N PRO A 153 -7.21 -20.37 24.15
CA PRO A 153 -7.91 -19.59 25.16
C PRO A 153 -6.96 -18.89 26.13
N GLY A 154 -7.32 -17.68 26.56
CA GLY A 154 -6.46 -16.81 27.37
C GLY A 154 -5.45 -15.97 26.58
N GLN A 155 -5.35 -16.11 25.26
CA GLN A 155 -4.59 -15.18 24.40
C GLN A 155 -5.49 -14.02 23.95
N THR A 156 -4.94 -12.81 24.00
CA THR A 156 -5.61 -11.58 23.57
C THR A 156 -5.63 -11.43 22.05
N GLU A 157 -6.63 -10.69 21.54
CA GLU A 157 -6.72 -10.32 20.12
C GLU A 157 -5.43 -9.62 19.62
N GLN A 158 -4.81 -8.81 20.49
CA GLN A 158 -3.56 -8.10 20.19
C GLN A 158 -2.36 -9.03 20.03
N GLU A 159 -2.14 -9.99 20.95
CA GLU A 159 -1.06 -10.98 20.84
C GLU A 159 -1.19 -11.83 19.57
N ILE A 160 -2.43 -12.15 19.19
CA ILE A 160 -2.74 -12.87 17.96
C ILE A 160 -2.45 -12.00 16.72
N ALA A 161 -2.84 -10.72 16.74
CA ALA A 161 -2.54 -9.77 15.68
C ALA A 161 -1.03 -9.53 15.51
N ASP A 162 -0.27 -9.47 16.61
CA ASP A 162 1.18 -9.31 16.60
C ASP A 162 1.91 -10.54 16.06
N LYS A 163 1.43 -11.76 16.33
CA LYS A 163 1.93 -12.98 15.67
C LYS A 163 1.74 -12.93 14.15
N ILE A 164 0.59 -12.45 13.67
CA ILE A 164 0.34 -12.26 12.22
C ILE A 164 1.31 -11.20 11.67
N ARG A 165 1.41 -10.03 12.31
CA ARG A 165 2.34 -8.95 11.90
C ARG A 165 3.77 -9.46 11.80
N THR A 166 4.24 -10.18 12.81
CA THR A 166 5.59 -10.76 12.87
C THR A 166 5.81 -11.78 11.75
N GLY A 167 4.83 -12.65 11.49
CA GLY A 167 4.88 -13.62 10.38
C GLY A 167 4.97 -12.94 9.01
N CYS A 168 4.21 -11.87 8.78
CA CYS A 168 4.27 -11.09 7.55
C CYS A 168 5.63 -10.38 7.38
N ILE A 169 6.11 -9.70 8.43
CA ILE A 169 7.40 -8.99 8.41
C ILE A 169 8.55 -9.98 8.13
N ALA A 170 8.52 -11.18 8.70
CA ALA A 170 9.49 -12.25 8.43
C ALA A 170 9.48 -12.77 6.97
N LYS A 171 8.45 -12.43 6.18
CA LYS A 171 8.38 -12.68 4.72
C LYS A 171 8.67 -11.44 3.86
N GLY A 172 9.02 -10.31 4.48
CA GLY A 172 9.18 -9.02 3.78
C GLY A 172 7.84 -8.39 3.39
N ILE A 173 6.74 -8.82 4.01
CA ILE A 173 5.40 -8.26 3.81
C ILE A 173 5.17 -7.22 4.91
N SER A 174 4.75 -6.01 4.52
CA SER A 174 4.37 -4.93 5.44
C SER A 174 2.85 -4.90 5.60
N PRO A 175 2.27 -5.43 6.70
CA PRO A 175 0.83 -5.37 6.93
C PRO A 175 0.45 -4.03 7.58
N ASP A 176 -0.14 -3.13 6.80
CA ASP A 176 -0.54 -1.80 7.30
C ASP A 176 -1.74 -1.87 8.27
N CYS A 177 -2.60 -2.88 8.13
CA CYS A 177 -3.71 -3.15 9.03
C CYS A 177 -3.87 -4.66 9.30
N VAL A 178 -3.97 -5.05 10.57
CA VAL A 178 -4.33 -6.40 11.00
C VAL A 178 -5.42 -6.29 12.06
N LEU A 179 -6.60 -6.82 11.74
CA LEU A 179 -7.74 -6.88 12.64
C LEU A 179 -7.90 -8.32 13.16
N VAL A 180 -8.27 -8.45 14.43
CA VAL A 180 -8.55 -9.73 15.09
C VAL A 180 -9.76 -9.49 15.99
N GLY A 181 -10.69 -10.44 16.03
CA GLY A 181 -11.90 -10.34 16.82
C GLY A 181 -12.33 -11.70 17.34
N SER A 182 -12.42 -11.89 18.65
CA SER A 182 -12.99 -13.09 19.26
C SER A 182 -14.48 -12.91 19.57
N ASP A 183 -15.15 -14.02 19.89
CA ASP A 183 -16.45 -14.06 20.56
C ASP A 183 -17.53 -13.18 19.88
N GLU A 184 -18.01 -12.15 20.56
CA GLU A 184 -19.07 -11.23 20.07
C GLU A 184 -18.54 -10.16 19.12
N ARG A 185 -17.30 -9.65 19.32
CA ARG A 185 -16.67 -8.63 18.45
C ARG A 185 -16.51 -9.08 16.99
N ARG A 186 -16.47 -10.39 16.76
CA ARG A 186 -16.54 -10.99 15.42
C ARG A 186 -17.73 -10.47 14.59
N TYR A 187 -18.89 -10.27 15.21
CA TYR A 187 -20.08 -9.77 14.50
C TYR A 187 -19.97 -8.27 14.19
N GLU A 188 -19.36 -7.49 15.07
CA GLU A 188 -19.10 -6.05 14.84
C GLU A 188 -18.13 -5.84 13.67
N LEU A 189 -17.01 -6.57 13.66
CA LEU A 189 -16.05 -6.52 12.55
C LEU A 189 -16.70 -6.97 11.22
N SER A 190 -17.69 -7.85 11.26
CA SER A 190 -18.38 -8.32 10.04
C SER A 190 -19.02 -7.19 9.21
N GLY A 191 -19.50 -6.13 9.86
CA GLY A 191 -20.01 -4.92 9.20
C GLY A 191 -18.90 -4.00 8.66
N VAL A 192 -17.77 -3.88 9.35
CA VAL A 192 -16.61 -3.09 8.88
C VAL A 192 -16.01 -3.68 7.60
N PHE A 193 -16.14 -5.00 7.40
CA PHE A 193 -15.65 -5.71 6.22
C PHE A 193 -16.51 -5.59 4.94
N SER A 194 -17.60 -4.82 4.92
CA SER A 194 -18.35 -4.55 3.67
C SER A 194 -17.86 -3.32 2.90
N GLU A 195 -16.94 -2.52 3.46
CA GLU A 195 -16.65 -1.15 2.96
C GLU A 195 -15.16 -0.85 2.66
N SER A 196 -14.24 -1.84 2.56
CA SER A 196 -12.76 -1.65 2.66
C SER A 196 -11.84 -2.34 1.59
N THR A 197 -10.48 -2.23 1.70
CA THR A 197 -9.43 -2.56 0.65
C THR A 197 -8.02 -2.99 1.22
N GLY A 198 -7.11 -3.65 0.44
CA GLY A 198 -5.82 -4.29 0.91
C GLY A 198 -5.45 -5.69 0.28
N ILE A 199 -5.47 -6.86 1.01
CA ILE A 199 -5.29 -8.32 0.60
C ILE A 199 -6.17 -9.36 1.41
N ILE A 200 -7.37 -9.85 0.98
CA ILE A 200 -8.32 -10.69 1.81
C ILE A 200 -7.86 -12.11 2.14
N CYS A 201 -7.73 -12.44 3.43
CA CYS A 201 -7.82 -13.80 3.95
C CYS A 201 -8.95 -13.98 4.98
N LYS A 202 -10.07 -14.59 4.58
CA LYS A 202 -11.19 -15.00 5.46
C LYS A 202 -11.25 -16.53 5.56
N ARG A 203 -11.15 -17.12 6.75
CA ARG A 203 -11.41 -18.56 6.98
C ARG A 203 -12.32 -18.76 8.19
N ARG A 204 -13.33 -19.61 8.03
CA ARG A 204 -14.27 -20.05 9.08
C ARG A 204 -13.81 -21.42 9.58
N MET A 205 -13.26 -21.51 10.79
CA MET A 205 -12.87 -22.79 11.40
C MET A 205 -14.04 -23.42 12.17
N PHE A 206 -14.93 -24.15 11.49
CA PHE A 206 -16.00 -24.93 12.13
C PHE A 206 -16.25 -26.25 11.41
N GLU A 207 -15.47 -27.27 11.73
CA GLU A 207 -15.85 -28.70 11.59
C GLU A 207 -15.30 -29.45 12.82
N GLY A 208 -16.17 -30.16 13.56
CA GLY A 208 -15.73 -31.21 14.51
C GLY A 208 -15.75 -30.95 16.04
N MET A 209 -16.48 -29.97 16.58
CA MET A 209 -16.67 -29.84 18.05
C MET A 209 -18.11 -29.45 18.43
N GLU A 210 -19.01 -30.44 18.51
CA GLU A 210 -20.40 -30.24 18.94
C GLU A 210 -20.61 -30.41 20.46
N ASP A 211 -19.72 -31.10 21.18
CA ASP A 211 -19.86 -31.43 22.61
C ASP A 211 -18.94 -30.61 23.54
N ALA A 212 -19.20 -29.31 23.69
CA ALA A 212 -18.58 -28.47 24.73
C ALA A 212 -19.65 -27.93 25.70
N PRO A 213 -19.58 -28.20 27.02
CA PRO A 213 -20.60 -27.77 27.97
C PRO A 213 -20.80 -26.24 28.02
N SER A 214 -22.04 -25.83 28.28
CA SER A 214 -22.45 -24.43 28.33
C SER A 214 -21.80 -23.66 29.48
N GLY A 215 -20.77 -22.85 29.19
CA GLY A 215 -20.18 -21.90 30.14
C GLY A 215 -18.77 -21.47 29.76
N ARG A 216 -18.65 -20.29 29.11
CA ARG A 216 -17.41 -19.76 28.49
C ARG A 216 -16.80 -20.67 27.42
N THR A 217 -17.23 -20.47 26.19
CA THR A 217 -16.44 -20.86 25.01
C THR A 217 -15.68 -19.64 24.51
N ASP A 218 -14.50 -19.38 25.09
CA ASP A 218 -13.58 -18.35 24.60
C ASP A 218 -13.10 -18.76 23.19
N ARG A 219 -13.72 -18.21 22.14
CA ARG A 219 -13.58 -18.64 20.74
C ARG A 219 -12.83 -17.59 19.93
N ILE A 220 -11.51 -17.74 19.87
CA ILE A 220 -10.64 -16.91 19.03
C ILE A 220 -11.04 -17.09 17.57
N TRP A 221 -11.39 -15.98 16.92
CA TRP A 221 -11.62 -15.89 15.49
C TRP A 221 -10.56 -15.01 14.84
N LEU A 222 -10.17 -15.40 13.63
CA LEU A 222 -9.07 -14.78 12.90
C LEU A 222 -9.51 -14.45 11.49
N GLN A 223 -9.58 -13.16 11.21
CA GLN A 223 -10.08 -12.61 9.96
C GLN A 223 -9.08 -11.59 9.47
N GLY A 224 -8.24 -12.00 8.52
CA GLY A 224 -7.01 -11.29 8.20
C GLY A 224 -7.22 -9.98 7.43
N ILE A 225 -6.06 -9.43 7.03
CA ILE A 225 -5.85 -8.40 6.00
C ILE A 225 -6.88 -8.59 4.84
N TYR A 226 -7.40 -7.52 4.18
CA TYR A 226 -8.61 -7.49 3.29
C TYR A 226 -8.37 -6.78 1.93
N SER A 227 -8.73 -7.26 0.71
CA SER A 227 -8.62 -6.68 -0.67
C SER A 227 -9.89 -6.63 -1.54
N ASN A 228 -9.71 -6.18 -2.79
CA ASN A 228 -10.64 -6.27 -3.90
C ASN A 228 -10.00 -6.89 -5.17
N THR A 229 -10.54 -8.03 -5.63
CA THR A 229 -10.88 -8.21 -7.05
C THR A 229 -12.32 -8.71 -7.10
N ARG A 230 -13.25 -7.89 -7.60
CA ARG A 230 -14.62 -8.34 -7.90
C ARG A 230 -14.55 -9.44 -8.96
N ASP A 231 -14.96 -10.65 -8.61
CA ASP A 231 -15.40 -11.64 -9.60
C ASP A 231 -16.91 -11.75 -9.49
N GLU A 232 -17.62 -10.97 -10.31
CA GLU A 232 -19.06 -11.08 -10.50
C GLU A 232 -19.37 -12.33 -11.35
N ARG A 233 -19.12 -13.53 -10.79
CA ARG A 233 -19.52 -14.83 -11.34
C ARG A 233 -19.46 -15.94 -10.29
N CYS A 234 -20.59 -16.18 -9.62
CA CYS A 234 -21.09 -17.51 -9.26
C CYS A 234 -22.50 -17.37 -8.66
N ASN A 235 -23.50 -17.81 -9.44
CA ASN A 235 -24.64 -18.55 -8.89
C ASN A 235 -24.17 -19.98 -8.61
#